data_AF-A0AA41GA94-F1
#
_entry.id   AF-A0AA41GA94-F1
#
_cell.length_a   1.000
_cell.length_b   1.000
_cell.length_c   1.000
_cell.angle_alpha   90.00
_cell.angle_beta   90.00
_cell.angle_gamma   90.00
#
_symmetry.space_group_name_H-M   'P 1'
#
loop_
_entity.id
_entity.type
_entity.pdbx_description
1 polymer ?
#
loop_
_entity_poly.entity_id
_entity_poly.type
_entity_poly.pdbx_seq_one_letter_code
_entity_poly.pdbx_strand_id
1 'polypeptide(L)'
;MSIDGIVGFLFIALSVASLYLLVAVGLSIVFGSLKYVNMAHGVLYLAGAYIGLLIASSEEYGGLLGEAGQVGLGWGFVPALILTPIVIFVLGIVMERFVAKPFYERDLLDQLLVTFGILIAAQEVVAIIFGRTGTIYPRPEWLTGAISLPAIGTPPGMSAASTIRVLVVALTLFLILAIFAFFKYTDYGLAVRAGTEDSEMAQMLGIRVGRPFLLIFAVGSAYAGLAGVLGGSLFNVTSGIGMEIIIPSLVIVIMGGVGSLRGTVIGALLAGLFFATATELVPSMTRASIYLLAIVVLTLRPNGIYPSTEIGQ
;
A
#
# COMPACT_ATOMS: atom_id res chain seq x y z
N MET A 1 10.40 30.17 -4.30
CA MET A 1 9.88 29.14 -5.21
C MET A 1 8.95 29.79 -6.21
N SER A 2 9.07 29.46 -7.50
CA SER A 2 8.02 29.78 -8.49
C SER A 2 6.73 29.04 -8.14
N ILE A 3 5.58 29.52 -8.65
CA ILE A 3 4.29 28.84 -8.47
C ILE A 3 4.36 27.39 -8.97
N ASP A 4 5.03 27.14 -10.10
CA ASP A 4 5.35 25.81 -10.64
C ASP A 4 6.16 24.95 -9.69
N GLY A 5 7.12 25.53 -8.97
CA GLY A 5 7.89 24.80 -7.95
C GLY A 5 7.01 24.36 -6.78
N ILE A 6 6.11 25.22 -6.30
CA ILE A 6 5.20 24.90 -5.19
C ILE A 6 4.22 23.82 -5.60
N VAL A 7 3.61 23.96 -6.78
CA VAL A 7 2.65 22.98 -7.28
C VAL A 7 3.32 21.63 -7.54
N GLY A 8 4.50 21.63 -8.17
CA GLY A 8 5.30 20.41 -8.37
C GLY A 8 5.66 19.71 -7.06
N PHE A 9 6.12 20.48 -6.06
CA PHE A 9 6.42 19.98 -4.73
C PHE A 9 5.19 19.32 -4.07
N LEU A 10 4.03 19.97 -4.09
CA LEU A 10 2.80 19.44 -3.51
C LEU A 10 2.36 18.14 -4.19
N PHE A 11 2.46 18.04 -5.52
CA PHE A 11 2.14 16.81 -6.23
C PHE A 11 3.14 15.68 -5.90
N ILE A 12 4.42 15.99 -5.71
CA ILE A 12 5.41 15.01 -5.26
C ILE A 12 5.04 14.49 -3.87
N ALA A 13 4.81 15.40 -2.92
CA ALA A 13 4.41 15.06 -1.56
C ALA A 13 3.15 14.19 -1.53
N LEU A 14 2.11 14.60 -2.27
CA LEU A 14 0.82 13.95 -2.25
C LEU A 14 0.83 12.60 -2.98
N SER A 15 1.59 12.47 -4.08
CA SER A 15 1.72 11.18 -4.79
C SER A 15 2.49 10.15 -3.97
N VAL A 16 3.57 10.56 -3.31
CA VAL A 16 4.31 9.67 -2.40
C VAL A 16 3.47 9.32 -1.16
N ALA A 17 2.80 10.30 -0.56
CA ALA A 17 1.85 10.05 0.52
C ALA A 17 0.78 9.03 0.09
N SER A 18 0.25 9.18 -1.12
CA SER A 18 -0.81 8.31 -1.65
C SER A 18 -0.37 6.85 -1.79
N LEU A 19 0.87 6.60 -2.21
CA LEU A 19 1.41 5.23 -2.29
C LEU A 19 1.55 4.59 -0.91
N TYR A 20 2.23 5.27 0.02
CA TYR A 20 2.37 4.76 1.38
C TYR A 20 1.00 4.60 2.05
N LEU A 21 0.07 5.52 1.78
CA LEU A 21 -1.26 5.50 2.35
C LEU A 21 -2.06 4.29 1.90
N LEU A 22 -1.98 3.87 0.64
CA LEU A 22 -2.70 2.67 0.18
C LEU A 22 -2.24 1.41 0.92
N VAL A 23 -0.92 1.24 1.07
CA VAL A 23 -0.35 0.10 1.79
C VAL A 23 -0.66 0.20 3.29
N ALA A 24 -0.49 1.39 3.88
CA ALA A 24 -0.75 1.64 5.29
C ALA A 24 -2.23 1.48 5.64
N VAL A 25 -3.17 1.84 4.76
CA VAL A 25 -4.61 1.61 4.96
C VAL A 25 -4.91 0.11 5.03
N GLY A 26 -4.39 -0.68 4.08
CA GLY A 26 -4.54 -2.14 4.11
C GLY A 26 -4.00 -2.74 5.41
N LEU A 27 -2.79 -2.33 5.80
CA LEU A 27 -2.14 -2.77 7.03
C LEU A 27 -2.90 -2.31 8.30
N SER A 28 -3.37 -1.07 8.33
CA SER A 28 -4.10 -0.46 9.45
C SER A 28 -5.43 -1.18 9.69
N ILE A 29 -6.11 -1.58 8.62
CA ILE A 29 -7.37 -2.31 8.73
C ILE A 29 -7.12 -3.73 9.24
N VAL A 30 -6.13 -4.44 8.68
CA VAL A 30 -5.78 -5.81 9.11
C VAL A 30 -5.34 -5.81 10.56
N PHE A 31 -4.42 -4.91 10.93
CA PHE A 31 -3.97 -4.80 12.31
C PHE A 31 -5.10 -4.34 13.23
N GLY A 32 -5.84 -3.29 12.85
CA GLY A 32 -6.89 -2.70 13.67
C GLY A 32 -7.99 -3.69 14.02
N SER A 33 -8.30 -4.61 13.10
CA SER A 33 -9.32 -5.63 13.32
C SER A 33 -8.79 -6.92 13.94
N LEU A 34 -7.66 -7.43 13.47
CA LEU A 34 -7.18 -8.75 13.86
C LEU A 34 -6.09 -8.71 14.93
N LYS A 35 -5.61 -7.52 15.30
CA LYS A 35 -4.40 -7.31 16.12
C LYS A 35 -3.20 -8.12 15.62
N TYR A 36 -3.16 -8.35 14.30
CA TYR A 36 -2.15 -9.16 13.63
C TYR A 36 -1.16 -8.28 12.87
N VAL A 37 0.14 -8.35 13.19
CA VAL A 37 1.17 -7.65 12.40
C VAL A 37 1.48 -8.47 11.15
N ASN A 38 1.11 -7.93 9.99
CA ASN A 38 1.41 -8.57 8.72
C ASN A 38 2.58 -7.90 7.97
N MET A 39 3.82 -8.31 8.20
CA MET A 39 4.93 -7.86 7.35
C MET A 39 4.88 -8.44 5.93
N ALA A 40 4.15 -9.54 5.72
CA ALA A 40 3.96 -10.12 4.41
C ALA A 40 3.02 -9.29 3.52
N HIS A 41 2.42 -8.19 4.02
CA HIS A 41 1.84 -7.14 3.16
C HIS A 41 2.85 -6.58 2.15
N GLY A 42 4.15 -6.54 2.49
CA GLY A 42 5.21 -6.19 1.55
C GLY A 42 5.30 -7.17 0.38
N VAL A 43 5.01 -8.46 0.60
CA VAL A 43 4.94 -9.48 -0.46
C VAL A 43 3.74 -9.24 -1.35
N LEU A 44 2.59 -8.87 -0.79
CA LEU A 44 1.38 -8.59 -1.57
C LEU A 44 1.58 -7.36 -2.48
N TYR A 45 2.29 -6.35 -1.98
CA TYR A 45 2.72 -5.22 -2.80
C TYR A 45 3.73 -5.63 -3.88
N LEU A 46 4.75 -6.42 -3.53
CA LEU A 46 5.75 -6.95 -4.46
C LEU A 46 5.08 -7.76 -5.58
N ALA A 47 4.23 -8.71 -5.20
CA ALA A 47 3.46 -9.53 -6.12
C ALA A 47 2.55 -8.67 -7.00
N GLY A 48 1.92 -7.63 -6.44
CA GLY A 48 1.12 -6.68 -7.21
C GLY A 48 1.92 -5.94 -8.28
N ALA A 49 3.14 -5.49 -7.94
CA ALA A 49 4.03 -4.84 -8.90
C ALA A 49 4.37 -5.78 -10.06
N TYR A 50 4.83 -7.01 -9.78
CA TYR A 50 5.24 -7.97 -10.81
C TYR A 50 4.08 -8.56 -11.60
N ILE A 51 2.96 -8.91 -10.96
CA ILE A 51 1.75 -9.39 -11.65
C ILE A 51 1.21 -8.31 -12.58
N GLY A 52 1.15 -7.06 -12.10
CA GLY A 52 0.74 -5.96 -12.96
C GLY A 52 1.69 -5.77 -14.14
N LEU A 53 3.00 -5.89 -13.91
CA LEU A 53 4.01 -5.76 -14.95
C LEU A 53 3.89 -6.87 -16.01
N LEU A 54 3.64 -8.11 -15.58
CA LEU A 54 3.32 -9.24 -16.48
C LEU A 54 2.05 -9.00 -17.31
N ILE A 55 1.02 -8.37 -16.73
CA ILE A 55 -0.20 -8.04 -17.47
C ILE A 55 0.04 -6.88 -18.45
N ALA A 56 0.82 -5.88 -18.04
CA ALA A 56 0.99 -4.63 -18.77
C ALA A 56 2.01 -4.71 -19.91
N SER A 57 3.14 -5.39 -19.71
CA SER A 57 4.20 -5.56 -20.72
C SER A 57 4.06 -6.88 -21.46
N SER A 58 4.67 -6.97 -22.65
CA SER A 58 4.95 -8.20 -23.38
C SER A 58 6.45 -8.32 -23.64
N GLU A 59 7.25 -8.09 -22.59
CA GLU A 59 8.71 -8.05 -22.69
C GLU A 59 9.33 -9.34 -22.12
N GLU A 60 10.59 -9.56 -22.49
CA GLU A 60 11.42 -10.60 -21.89
C GLU A 60 11.85 -10.13 -20.49
N TYR A 61 11.61 -10.99 -19.50
CA TYR A 61 12.03 -10.72 -18.11
C TYR A 61 13.34 -11.43 -17.83
N GLY A 62 14.18 -10.88 -16.96
CA GLY A 62 15.42 -11.53 -16.54
C GLY A 62 15.17 -12.76 -15.66
N GLY A 63 16.25 -13.40 -15.20
CA GLY A 63 16.17 -14.57 -14.33
C GLY A 63 15.72 -15.83 -15.06
N LEU A 64 15.03 -16.74 -14.36
CA LEU A 64 14.49 -17.97 -14.94
C LEU A 64 13.49 -17.71 -16.08
N LEU A 65 12.78 -16.59 -16.05
CA LEU A 65 11.83 -16.24 -17.11
C LEU A 65 12.52 -15.82 -18.42
N GLY A 66 13.78 -15.40 -18.37
CA GLY A 66 14.53 -15.04 -19.58
C GLY A 66 14.75 -16.23 -20.51
N GLU A 67 14.93 -17.42 -19.94
CA GLU A 67 15.04 -18.66 -20.71
C GLU A 67 13.72 -19.06 -21.39
N ALA A 68 12.58 -18.61 -20.85
CA ALA A 68 11.25 -18.90 -21.38
C ALA A 68 10.79 -17.92 -22.49
N GLY A 69 11.54 -16.83 -22.71
CA GLY A 69 11.25 -15.81 -23.73
C GLY A 69 10.25 -14.74 -23.27
N GLN A 70 9.39 -14.27 -24.18
CA GLN A 70 8.39 -13.24 -23.89
C GLN A 70 7.20 -13.84 -23.13
N VAL A 71 7.04 -13.45 -21.86
CA VAL A 71 6.04 -14.03 -20.95
C VAL A 71 4.87 -13.07 -20.64
N GLY A 72 5.02 -11.80 -20.99
CA GLY A 72 4.03 -10.77 -20.68
C GLY A 72 2.81 -10.79 -21.62
N LEU A 73 1.63 -10.44 -21.08
CA LEU A 73 0.35 -10.46 -21.82
C LEU A 73 0.18 -9.27 -22.77
N GLY A 74 0.88 -8.16 -22.53
CA GLY A 74 0.78 -6.95 -23.36
C GLY A 74 -0.60 -6.29 -23.37
N TRP A 75 -1.47 -6.56 -22.39
CA TRP A 75 -2.81 -5.98 -22.31
C TRP A 75 -2.78 -4.49 -21.91
N GLY A 76 -1.62 -4.01 -21.44
CA GLY A 76 -1.39 -2.62 -21.07
C GLY A 76 -1.78 -2.28 -19.63
N PHE A 77 -1.62 -1.01 -19.29
CA PHE A 77 -1.71 -0.52 -17.91
C PHE A 77 -3.12 -0.60 -17.32
N VAL A 78 -4.17 -0.34 -18.10
CA VAL A 78 -5.55 -0.30 -17.57
C VAL A 78 -6.04 -1.69 -17.14
N PRO A 79 -5.86 -2.77 -17.94
CA PRO A 79 -6.14 -4.12 -17.46
C PRO A 79 -5.31 -4.51 -16.24
N ALA A 80 -4.02 -4.13 -16.19
CA ALA A 80 -3.19 -4.38 -15.01
C ALA A 80 -3.75 -3.72 -13.74
N LEU A 81 -4.29 -2.51 -13.84
CA LEU A 81 -4.90 -1.78 -12.72
C LEU A 81 -6.14 -2.48 -12.15
N ILE A 82 -6.89 -3.22 -12.98
CA ILE A 82 -8.14 -3.88 -12.58
C ILE A 82 -7.91 -5.34 -12.19
N LEU A 83 -7.14 -6.09 -12.97
CA LEU A 83 -6.95 -7.52 -12.78
C LEU A 83 -6.00 -7.82 -11.62
N THR A 84 -4.95 -7.02 -11.43
CA THR A 84 -3.99 -7.23 -10.34
C THR A 84 -4.64 -7.25 -8.95
N PRO A 85 -5.45 -6.24 -8.54
CA PRO A 85 -6.08 -6.30 -7.23
C PRO A 85 -7.01 -7.50 -7.05
N ILE A 86 -7.63 -8.02 -8.13
CA ILE A 86 -8.46 -9.24 -8.08
C ILE A 86 -7.59 -10.47 -7.80
N VAL A 87 -6.46 -10.62 -8.51
CA VAL A 87 -5.52 -11.73 -8.28
C VAL A 87 -4.94 -11.65 -6.87
N ILE A 88 -4.54 -10.45 -6.43
CA ILE A 88 -3.98 -10.24 -5.09
C ILE A 88 -5.05 -10.41 -4.01
N PHE A 89 -6.32 -10.10 -4.28
CA PHE A 89 -7.43 -10.41 -3.37
C PHE A 89 -7.52 -11.92 -3.12
N VAL A 90 -7.45 -12.73 -4.18
CA VAL A 90 -7.47 -14.20 -4.05
C VAL A 90 -6.22 -14.70 -3.32
N LEU A 91 -5.03 -14.18 -3.65
CA LEU A 91 -3.81 -14.51 -2.90
C LEU A 91 -3.91 -14.11 -1.43
N GLY A 92 -4.56 -12.99 -1.12
CA GLY A 92 -4.87 -12.56 0.23
C GLY A 92 -5.72 -13.57 0.99
N ILE A 93 -6.75 -14.15 0.35
CA ILE A 93 -7.56 -15.23 0.94
C ILE A 93 -6.70 -16.45 1.25
N VAL A 94 -5.82 -16.86 0.33
CA VAL A 94 -4.92 -18.00 0.51
C VAL A 94 -3.95 -17.72 1.66
N MET A 95 -3.32 -16.54 1.68
CA MET A 95 -2.41 -16.15 2.74
C MET A 95 -3.12 -16.04 4.10
N GLU A 96 -4.34 -15.50 4.14
CA GLU A 96 -5.13 -15.48 5.38
C GLU A 96 -5.32 -16.89 5.90
N ARG A 97 -5.78 -17.80 5.05
CA ARG A 97 -6.21 -19.12 5.47
C ARG A 97 -5.07 -20.01 5.96
N PHE A 98 -3.93 -19.95 5.26
CA PHE A 98 -2.81 -20.87 5.48
C PHE A 98 -1.67 -20.27 6.31
N VAL A 99 -1.52 -18.93 6.32
CA VAL A 99 -0.43 -18.26 7.00
C VAL A 99 -0.92 -17.43 8.17
N ALA A 100 -1.88 -16.52 7.95
CA ALA A 100 -2.24 -15.55 8.99
C ALA A 100 -3.09 -16.18 10.10
N LYS A 101 -4.14 -16.91 9.74
CA LYS A 101 -5.12 -17.47 10.66
C LYS A 101 -4.51 -18.37 11.75
N PRO A 102 -3.54 -19.27 11.46
CA PRO A 102 -2.90 -20.07 12.51
C PRO A 102 -2.09 -19.26 13.55
N PHE A 103 -1.82 -17.98 13.26
CA PHE A 103 -0.99 -17.10 14.08
C PHE A 103 -1.78 -15.96 14.73
N TYR A 104 -3.10 -15.86 14.54
CA TYR A 104 -3.92 -14.81 15.17
C TYR A 104 -3.88 -14.85 16.70
N GLU A 105 -3.83 -16.04 17.29
CA GLU A 105 -3.81 -16.23 18.75
C GLU A 105 -2.39 -16.34 19.32
N ARG A 106 -1.35 -16.17 18.48
CA ARG A 106 0.05 -16.26 18.91
C ARG A 106 0.63 -14.90 19.24
N ASP A 107 1.72 -14.91 20.00
CA ASP A 107 2.45 -13.71 20.40
C ASP A 107 2.90 -12.87 19.19
N LEU A 108 3.05 -11.56 19.43
CA LEU A 108 3.46 -10.60 18.41
C LEU A 108 4.76 -10.99 17.70
N LEU A 109 5.72 -11.55 18.45
CA LEU A 109 7.02 -11.97 17.92
C LEU A 109 6.85 -13.13 16.93
N ASP A 110 6.00 -14.11 17.22
CA ASP A 110 5.73 -15.24 16.32
C ASP A 110 5.13 -14.75 15.01
N GLN A 111 4.19 -13.80 15.08
CA GLN A 111 3.56 -13.20 13.91
C GLN A 111 4.57 -12.42 13.05
N LEU A 112 5.45 -11.64 13.69
CA LEU A 112 6.52 -10.91 13.01
C LEU A 112 7.51 -11.86 12.35
N LEU A 113 7.97 -12.89 13.06
CA LEU A 113 8.94 -13.86 12.56
C LEU A 113 8.42 -14.60 11.33
N VAL A 114 7.17 -15.09 11.36
CA VAL A 114 6.60 -15.82 10.21
C VAL A 114 6.39 -14.89 9.02
N THR A 115 5.85 -13.69 9.24
CA THR A 115 5.53 -12.77 8.13
C THR A 115 6.76 -12.12 7.53
N PHE A 116 7.77 -11.83 8.33
CA PHE A 116 9.05 -11.33 7.87
C PHE A 116 9.88 -12.41 7.16
N GLY A 117 9.84 -13.64 7.66
CA GLY A 117 10.44 -14.80 6.98
C GLY A 117 9.84 -15.02 5.59
N ILE A 118 8.51 -14.95 5.48
CA ILE A 118 7.80 -15.03 4.19
C ILE A 118 8.18 -13.86 3.28
N LEU A 119 8.32 -12.65 3.83
CA LEU A 119 8.74 -11.47 3.07
C LEU A 119 10.12 -11.66 2.42
N ILE A 120 11.11 -12.09 3.19
CA ILE A 120 12.47 -12.33 2.68
C ILE A 120 12.46 -13.48 1.67
N ALA A 121 11.78 -14.59 1.98
CA ALA A 121 11.71 -15.75 1.10
C ALA A 121 11.04 -15.41 -0.24
N ALA A 122 9.91 -14.71 -0.21
CA ALA A 122 9.20 -14.30 -1.43
C ALA A 122 10.00 -13.29 -2.26
N GLN A 123 10.68 -12.34 -1.61
CA GLN A 123 11.59 -11.41 -2.28
C GLN A 123 12.71 -12.15 -3.03
N GLU A 124 13.31 -13.16 -2.40
CA GLU A 124 14.38 -13.94 -3.03
C GLU A 124 13.84 -14.81 -4.17
N VAL A 125 12.67 -15.43 -4.00
CA VAL A 125 11.98 -16.17 -5.08
C VAL A 125 11.73 -15.27 -6.28
N VAL A 126 11.22 -14.06 -6.07
CA VAL A 126 11.01 -13.08 -7.15
C VAL A 126 12.34 -12.66 -7.78
N ALA A 127 13.40 -12.47 -6.99
CA ALA A 127 14.72 -12.15 -7.50
C ALA A 127 15.31 -13.24 -8.40
N ILE A 128 15.04 -14.51 -8.10
CA ILE A 128 15.46 -15.65 -8.93
C ILE A 128 14.62 -15.72 -10.22
N ILE A 129 13.30 -15.52 -10.11
CA ILE A 129 12.37 -15.66 -11.24
C ILE A 129 12.55 -14.52 -12.26
N PHE A 130 12.59 -13.27 -11.79
CA PHE A 130 12.58 -12.06 -12.64
C PHE A 130 13.94 -11.37 -12.76
N GLY A 131 14.93 -11.81 -11.96
CA GLY A 131 16.20 -11.12 -11.80
C GLY A 131 16.15 -10.01 -10.73
N ARG A 132 17.32 -9.44 -10.45
CA ARG A 132 17.51 -8.36 -9.45
C ARG A 132 17.52 -6.96 -10.06
N THR A 133 17.57 -6.87 -11.39
CA THR A 133 17.63 -5.60 -12.11
C THR A 133 16.27 -4.90 -12.04
N GLY A 134 16.30 -3.57 -11.84
CA GLY A 134 15.08 -2.78 -11.86
C GLY A 134 14.47 -2.74 -13.25
N THR A 135 13.17 -3.02 -13.35
CA THR A 135 12.39 -2.92 -14.58
C THR A 135 11.54 -1.66 -14.55
N ILE A 136 11.44 -0.98 -15.69
CA ILE A 136 10.59 0.21 -15.86
C ILE A 136 9.19 -0.27 -16.22
N TYR A 137 8.19 0.24 -15.53
CA TYR A 137 6.81 -0.14 -15.79
C TYR A 137 6.30 0.51 -17.09
N PRO A 138 5.77 -0.28 -18.05
CA PRO A 138 5.24 0.26 -19.28
C PRO A 138 3.97 1.06 -19.00
N ARG A 139 3.96 2.32 -19.42
CA ARG A 139 2.83 3.22 -19.25
C ARG A 139 2.42 3.81 -20.60
N PRO A 140 1.10 3.90 -20.89
CA PRO A 140 0.62 4.43 -22.15
C PRO A 140 0.90 5.94 -22.25
N GLU A 141 0.98 6.46 -23.47
CA GLU A 141 1.43 7.84 -23.75
C GLU A 141 0.61 8.92 -23.02
N TRP A 142 -0.68 8.70 -22.80
CA TRP A 142 -1.53 9.63 -22.05
C TRP A 142 -1.19 9.73 -20.55
N LEU A 143 -0.44 8.76 -20.00
CA LEU A 143 0.14 8.80 -18.65
C LEU A 143 1.56 9.35 -18.63
N THR A 144 2.16 9.57 -19.80
CA THR A 144 3.49 10.15 -19.96
C THR A 144 3.38 11.66 -20.17
N GLY A 145 4.19 12.44 -19.45
CA GLY A 145 4.23 13.89 -19.58
C GLY A 145 3.44 14.68 -18.53
N ALA A 146 3.41 15.99 -18.75
CA ALA A 146 2.72 16.98 -17.92
C ALA A 146 1.24 17.12 -18.33
N ILE A 147 0.39 17.55 -17.41
CA ILE A 147 -1.03 17.78 -17.69
C ILE A 147 -1.18 18.95 -18.67
N SER A 148 -1.51 18.64 -19.93
CA SER A 148 -1.95 19.63 -20.92
C SER A 148 -3.46 19.54 -21.08
N LEU A 149 -4.17 20.64 -20.79
CA LEU A 149 -5.60 20.72 -21.06
C LEU A 149 -5.81 21.07 -22.54
N PRO A 150 -6.62 20.31 -23.31
CA PRO A 150 -6.81 20.54 -24.75
C PRO A 150 -7.30 21.94 -25.12
N ALA A 151 -7.93 22.67 -24.18
CA ALA A 151 -8.52 23.98 -24.42
C ALA A 151 -7.69 25.18 -23.88
N ILE A 152 -6.72 24.96 -22.98
CA ILE A 152 -6.04 26.05 -22.25
C ILE A 152 -4.49 25.88 -22.26
N GLY A 153 -3.96 24.78 -22.80
CA GLY A 153 -2.55 24.42 -22.68
C GLY A 153 -2.22 23.87 -21.29
N THR A 154 -0.93 23.78 -20.92
CA THR A 154 -0.49 23.48 -19.54
C THR A 154 -0.76 24.72 -18.67
N PRO A 155 -1.66 24.65 -17.67
CA PRO A 155 -1.86 25.77 -16.75
C PRO A 155 -0.56 26.15 -16.03
N PRO A 156 -0.35 27.44 -15.67
CA PRO A 156 0.75 27.85 -14.80
C PRO A 156 0.71 26.99 -13.53
N GLY A 157 1.81 26.34 -13.17
CA GLY A 157 1.87 25.42 -12.05
C GLY A 157 1.96 23.94 -12.43
N MET A 158 1.39 23.53 -13.57
CA MET A 158 1.12 22.12 -13.89
C MET A 158 2.15 21.46 -14.82
N SER A 159 3.17 22.21 -15.25
CA SER A 159 4.30 21.70 -16.04
C SER A 159 5.07 20.57 -15.32
N ALA A 160 5.11 20.61 -13.99
CA ALA A 160 5.75 19.60 -13.14
C ALA A 160 4.80 18.47 -12.69
N ALA A 161 3.49 18.64 -12.86
CA ALA A 161 2.49 17.64 -12.46
C ALA A 161 2.41 16.55 -13.53
N SER A 162 3.10 15.44 -13.31
CA SER A 162 3.00 14.29 -14.22
C SER A 162 1.62 13.63 -14.09
N THR A 163 0.98 13.31 -15.21
CA THR A 163 -0.37 12.73 -15.25
C THR A 163 -0.51 11.48 -14.37
N ILE A 164 0.55 10.67 -14.27
CA ILE A 164 0.56 9.49 -13.38
C ILE A 164 0.42 9.86 -11.90
N ARG A 165 1.04 10.94 -11.45
CA ARG A 165 0.95 11.38 -10.05
C ARG A 165 -0.48 11.81 -9.71
N VAL A 166 -1.16 12.48 -10.64
CA VAL A 166 -2.57 12.84 -10.48
C VAL A 166 -3.46 11.62 -10.44
N LEU A 167 -3.24 10.65 -11.33
CA LEU A 167 -3.98 9.39 -11.32
C LEU A 167 -3.82 8.68 -9.97
N VAL A 168 -2.58 8.58 -9.47
CA VAL A 168 -2.28 7.94 -8.17
C VAL A 168 -3.02 8.64 -7.04
N VAL A 169 -2.96 9.98 -6.97
CA VAL A 169 -3.66 10.74 -5.93
C VAL A 169 -5.17 10.57 -6.02
N ALA A 170 -5.74 10.70 -7.23
CA ALA A 170 -7.18 10.60 -7.45
C ALA A 170 -7.70 9.18 -7.12
N LEU A 171 -6.98 8.15 -7.55
CA LEU A 171 -7.34 6.77 -7.29
C LEU A 171 -7.18 6.42 -5.81
N THR A 172 -6.12 6.89 -5.15
CA THR A 172 -5.97 6.70 -3.71
C THR A 172 -7.09 7.37 -2.93
N LEU A 173 -7.46 8.61 -3.27
CA LEU A 173 -8.58 9.30 -2.63
C LEU A 173 -9.88 8.51 -2.82
N PHE A 174 -10.17 8.07 -4.04
CA PHE A 174 -11.33 7.23 -4.34
C PHE A 174 -11.34 5.96 -3.49
N LEU A 175 -10.22 5.25 -3.39
CA LEU A 175 -10.10 4.01 -2.62
C LEU A 175 -10.23 4.23 -1.11
N ILE A 176 -9.73 5.35 -0.57
CA ILE A 176 -9.93 5.69 0.85
C ILE A 176 -11.42 5.96 1.13
N LEU A 177 -12.09 6.69 0.24
CA LEU A 177 -13.52 6.93 0.37
C LEU A 177 -14.32 5.63 0.23
N ALA A 178 -13.94 4.75 -0.70
CA ALA A 178 -14.56 3.46 -0.92
C ALA A 178 -14.43 2.55 0.32
N ILE A 179 -13.24 2.44 0.92
CA ILE A 179 -13.05 1.62 2.12
C ILE A 179 -13.75 2.23 3.34
N PHE A 180 -13.73 3.56 3.49
CA PHE A 180 -14.46 4.22 4.56
C PHE A 180 -15.97 3.98 4.44
N ALA A 181 -16.51 4.09 3.22
CA ALA A 181 -17.91 3.80 2.95
C ALA A 181 -18.23 2.32 3.21
N PHE A 182 -17.36 1.41 2.78
CA PHE A 182 -17.48 -0.02 3.04
C PHE A 182 -17.59 -0.31 4.54
N PHE A 183 -16.68 0.22 5.36
CA PHE A 183 -16.70 0.01 6.81
C PHE A 183 -17.89 0.66 7.53
N LYS A 184 -18.34 1.83 7.06
CA LYS A 184 -19.40 2.59 7.71
C LYS A 184 -20.80 2.10 7.35
N TYR A 185 -21.02 1.75 6.08
CA TYR A 185 -22.36 1.54 5.52
C TYR A 185 -22.69 0.07 5.19
N THR A 186 -21.77 -0.88 5.36
CA THR A 186 -22.06 -2.30 5.07
C THR A 186 -22.17 -3.16 6.33
N ASP A 187 -22.97 -4.21 6.25
CA ASP A 187 -23.12 -5.22 7.31
C ASP A 187 -21.80 -5.95 7.58
N TYR A 188 -20.93 -6.10 6.57
CA TYR A 188 -19.59 -6.63 6.75
C TYR A 188 -18.76 -5.72 7.67
N GLY A 189 -18.80 -4.41 7.46
CA GLY A 189 -18.15 -3.44 8.35
C GLY A 189 -18.71 -3.44 9.78
N LEU A 190 -20.01 -3.70 9.94
CA LEU A 190 -20.63 -3.88 11.25
C LEU A 190 -20.18 -5.17 11.93
N ALA A 191 -20.18 -6.30 11.21
CA ALA A 191 -19.77 -7.60 11.72
C ALA A 191 -18.29 -7.63 12.13
N VAL A 192 -17.44 -6.90 11.40
CA VAL A 192 -16.04 -6.70 11.79
C VAL A 192 -15.99 -5.96 13.11
N ARG A 193 -16.57 -4.76 13.20
CA ARG A 193 -16.52 -3.96 14.43
C ARG A 193 -17.05 -4.72 15.65
N ALA A 194 -18.12 -5.49 15.47
CA ALA A 194 -18.62 -6.37 16.53
C ALA A 194 -17.60 -7.46 16.90
N GLY A 195 -16.98 -8.12 15.91
CA GLY A 195 -15.99 -9.16 16.14
C GLY A 195 -14.66 -8.65 16.70
N THR A 196 -14.30 -7.39 16.49
CA THR A 196 -13.07 -6.77 17.03
C THR A 196 -13.21 -6.36 18.49
N GLU A 197 -14.43 -6.02 18.91
CA GLU A 197 -14.74 -5.68 20.30
C GLU A 197 -14.84 -6.96 21.15
N ASP A 198 -15.71 -7.89 20.75
CA ASP A 198 -15.87 -9.17 21.42
C ASP A 198 -16.27 -10.24 20.40
N SER A 199 -15.26 -11.01 19.96
CA SER A 199 -15.45 -12.08 18.98
C SER A 199 -16.28 -13.25 19.52
N GLU A 200 -16.31 -13.46 20.84
CA GLU A 200 -17.07 -14.53 21.49
C GLU A 200 -18.54 -14.14 21.57
N MET A 201 -18.84 -12.95 22.09
CA MET A 201 -20.20 -12.42 22.16
C MET A 201 -20.82 -12.28 20.76
N ALA A 202 -20.06 -11.79 19.78
CA ALA A 202 -20.52 -11.71 18.40
C ALA A 202 -20.91 -13.10 17.84
N GLN A 203 -20.14 -14.14 18.15
CA GLN A 203 -20.45 -15.52 17.76
C GLN A 203 -21.69 -16.06 18.47
N MET A 204 -21.90 -15.74 19.75
CA MET A 204 -23.10 -16.11 20.50
C MET A 204 -24.38 -15.48 19.93
N LEU A 205 -24.26 -14.29 19.33
CA LEU A 205 -25.35 -13.63 18.58
C LEU A 205 -25.52 -14.17 17.16
N GLY A 206 -24.80 -15.23 16.78
CA GLY A 206 -24.88 -15.88 15.47
C GLY A 206 -24.05 -15.21 14.37
N ILE A 207 -23.20 -14.24 14.70
CA ILE A 207 -22.33 -13.56 13.74
C ILE A 207 -21.12 -14.46 13.45
N ARG A 208 -20.97 -14.89 12.19
CA ARG A 208 -19.83 -15.69 11.74
C ARG A 208 -18.60 -14.81 11.49
N VAL A 209 -17.89 -14.41 12.55
CA VAL A 209 -16.74 -13.48 12.52
C VAL A 209 -15.59 -13.89 11.58
N GLY A 210 -15.42 -15.18 11.30
CA GLY A 210 -14.36 -15.65 10.41
C GLY A 210 -14.49 -15.17 8.96
N ARG A 211 -15.71 -14.98 8.43
CA ARG A 211 -15.89 -14.51 7.03
C ARG A 211 -15.58 -13.02 6.86
N PRO A 212 -16.06 -12.12 7.72
CA PRO A 212 -15.68 -10.71 7.66
C PRO A 212 -14.17 -10.49 7.83
N PHE A 213 -13.49 -11.26 8.70
CA PHE A 213 -12.03 -11.19 8.88
C PHE A 213 -11.25 -11.60 7.63
N LEU A 214 -11.63 -12.73 7.02
CA LEU A 214 -11.05 -13.17 5.75
C LEU A 214 -11.26 -12.13 4.64
N LEU A 215 -12.47 -11.55 4.56
CA LEU A 215 -12.77 -10.52 3.57
C LEU A 215 -11.92 -9.27 3.79
N ILE A 216 -11.75 -8.81 5.02
CA ILE A 216 -10.88 -7.67 5.34
C ILE A 216 -9.45 -7.94 4.91
N PHE A 217 -8.91 -9.12 5.23
CA PHE A 217 -7.55 -9.46 4.87
C PHE A 217 -7.38 -9.45 3.36
N ALA A 218 -8.35 -10.00 2.62
CA ALA A 218 -8.36 -10.01 1.17
C ALA A 218 -8.47 -8.59 0.57
N VAL A 219 -9.33 -7.73 1.12
CA VAL A 219 -9.45 -6.32 0.69
C VAL A 219 -8.16 -5.55 0.97
N GLY A 220 -7.57 -5.69 2.16
CA GLY A 220 -6.28 -5.07 2.51
C GLY A 220 -5.16 -5.54 1.57
N SER A 221 -5.16 -6.83 1.22
CA SER A 221 -4.26 -7.40 0.24
C SER A 221 -4.46 -6.77 -1.14
N ALA A 222 -5.70 -6.63 -1.61
CA ALA A 222 -6.00 -5.99 -2.88
C ALA A 222 -5.51 -4.54 -2.95
N TYR A 223 -5.61 -3.79 -1.84
CA TYR A 223 -5.06 -2.44 -1.72
C TYR A 223 -3.54 -2.43 -1.84
N ALA A 224 -2.85 -3.38 -1.17
CA ALA A 224 -1.40 -3.54 -1.31
C ALA A 224 -1.01 -3.91 -2.75
N GLY A 225 -1.76 -4.80 -3.40
CA GLY A 225 -1.52 -5.21 -4.78
C GLY A 225 -1.68 -4.04 -5.77
N LEU A 226 -2.74 -3.26 -5.61
CA LEU A 226 -2.98 -2.06 -6.43
C LEU A 226 -1.93 -0.97 -6.17
N ALA A 227 -1.52 -0.80 -4.90
CA ALA A 227 -0.38 0.05 -4.57
C ALA A 227 0.91 -0.43 -5.24
N GLY A 228 1.11 -1.74 -5.43
CA GLY A 228 2.23 -2.31 -6.18
C GLY A 228 2.24 -1.88 -7.65
N VAL A 229 1.09 -1.93 -8.33
CA VAL A 229 0.92 -1.45 -9.72
C VAL A 229 1.24 0.05 -9.83
N LEU A 230 0.63 0.85 -8.96
CA LEU A 230 0.83 2.30 -8.94
C LEU A 230 2.26 2.68 -8.55
N GLY A 231 2.83 1.99 -7.56
CA GLY A 231 4.18 2.21 -7.07
C GLY A 231 5.22 1.84 -8.11
N GLY A 232 5.04 0.72 -8.81
CA GLY A 232 5.86 0.33 -9.95
C GLY A 232 5.78 1.33 -11.11
N SER A 233 4.65 2.01 -11.30
CA SER A 233 4.54 3.06 -12.32
C SER A 233 5.23 4.38 -11.96
N LEU A 234 5.53 4.59 -10.67
CA LEU A 234 6.22 5.78 -10.15
C LEU A 234 7.70 5.54 -9.88
N PHE A 235 8.09 4.32 -9.53
CA PHE A 235 9.44 3.91 -9.19
C PHE A 235 9.79 2.60 -9.90
N ASN A 236 11.08 2.36 -10.13
CA ASN A 236 11.52 1.11 -10.75
C ASN A 236 11.08 -0.11 -9.92
N VAL A 237 10.57 -1.13 -10.60
CA VAL A 237 10.19 -2.39 -9.98
C VAL A 237 11.45 -3.23 -9.79
N THR A 238 11.85 -3.41 -8.54
CA THR A 238 12.97 -4.26 -8.13
C THR A 238 12.46 -5.39 -7.24
N SER A 239 13.23 -6.47 -7.09
CA SER A 239 12.85 -7.56 -6.17
C SER A 239 12.73 -7.09 -4.72
N GLY A 240 13.44 -6.02 -4.33
CA GLY A 240 13.41 -5.45 -2.98
C GLY A 240 12.26 -4.49 -2.68
N ILE A 241 11.42 -4.15 -3.67
CA ILE A 241 10.42 -3.07 -3.53
C ILE A 241 9.40 -3.31 -2.40
N GLY A 242 9.14 -4.59 -2.06
CA GLY A 242 8.29 -4.96 -0.92
C GLY A 242 8.86 -4.56 0.44
N MET A 243 10.17 -4.73 0.65
CA MET A 243 10.86 -4.29 1.87
C MET A 243 10.93 -2.77 1.97
N GLU A 244 11.11 -2.09 0.84
CA GLU A 244 11.20 -0.63 0.79
C GLU A 244 9.89 0.05 1.19
N ILE A 245 8.74 -0.57 0.87
CA ILE A 245 7.42 0.03 1.16
C ILE A 245 6.86 -0.39 2.52
N ILE A 246 7.11 -1.62 2.98
CA ILE A 246 6.42 -2.15 4.17
C ILE A 246 6.87 -1.48 5.46
N ILE A 247 8.16 -1.20 5.62
CA ILE A 247 8.70 -0.62 6.85
C ILE A 247 8.17 0.82 7.05
N PRO A 248 8.27 1.73 6.05
CA PRO A 248 7.66 3.06 6.19
C PRO A 248 6.14 3.00 6.38
N SER A 249 5.44 2.08 5.70
CA SER A 249 3.99 1.95 5.83
C SER A 249 3.58 1.50 7.24
N LEU A 250 4.30 0.56 7.85
CA LEU A 250 4.09 0.14 9.23
C LEU A 250 4.34 1.30 10.21
N VAL A 251 5.41 2.04 10.01
CA VAL A 251 5.73 3.24 10.81
C VAL A 251 4.60 4.28 10.68
N ILE A 252 4.05 4.48 9.50
CA ILE A 252 2.90 5.37 9.27
C ILE A 252 1.65 4.89 10.03
N VAL A 253 1.37 3.59 10.06
CA VAL A 253 0.24 3.03 10.84
C VAL A 253 0.44 3.26 12.33
N ILE A 254 1.63 2.97 12.86
CA ILE A 254 1.96 3.16 14.28
C ILE A 254 1.88 4.65 14.64
N MET A 255 2.47 5.52 13.82
CA MET A 255 2.42 6.97 13.97
C MET A 255 0.99 7.50 13.90
N GLY A 256 0.16 6.97 13.01
CA GLY A 256 -1.25 7.34 12.89
C GLY A 256 -2.08 6.96 14.11
N GLY A 257 -1.70 5.88 14.79
CA GLY A 257 -2.49 5.23 15.81
C GLY A 257 -2.99 3.89 15.26
N VAL A 258 -2.59 2.83 15.93
CA VAL A 258 -2.87 1.46 15.51
C VAL A 258 -4.37 1.23 15.38
N GLY A 259 -4.84 0.79 14.21
CA GLY A 259 -6.26 0.58 13.92
C GLY A 259 -7.09 1.84 13.65
N SER A 260 -6.46 3.02 13.62
CA SER A 260 -7.12 4.27 13.27
C SER A 260 -6.93 4.60 11.79
N LEU A 261 -7.96 4.36 10.98
CA LEU A 261 -7.94 4.71 9.56
C LEU A 261 -7.69 6.22 9.35
N ARG A 262 -8.33 7.07 10.15
CA ARG A 262 -8.16 8.53 10.09
C ARG A 262 -6.76 8.96 10.48
N GLY A 263 -6.23 8.36 11.55
CA GLY A 263 -4.86 8.59 11.99
C GLY A 263 -3.84 8.18 10.94
N THR A 264 -4.07 7.05 10.27
CA THR A 264 -3.23 6.54 9.18
C THR A 264 -3.20 7.49 7.99
N VAL A 265 -4.35 8.08 7.61
CA VAL A 265 -4.43 9.12 6.56
C VAL A 265 -3.57 10.33 6.90
N ILE A 266 -3.72 10.88 8.11
CA ILE A 266 -2.93 12.03 8.55
C ILE A 266 -1.44 11.67 8.61
N GLY A 267 -1.11 10.48 9.14
CA GLY A 267 0.26 10.00 9.23
C GLY A 267 0.94 9.88 7.86
N ALA A 268 0.24 9.34 6.86
CA ALA A 268 0.80 9.19 5.51
C ALA A 268 0.97 10.55 4.81
N LEU A 269 0.03 11.48 5.01
CA LEU A 269 0.13 12.84 4.47
C LEU A 269 1.34 13.58 5.05
N LEU A 270 1.56 13.49 6.37
CA LEU A 270 2.73 14.07 7.02
C LEU A 270 4.03 13.39 6.54
N ALA A 271 4.04 12.06 6.45
CA ALA A 271 5.20 11.31 5.95
C ALA A 271 5.55 11.70 4.51
N GLY A 272 4.57 11.81 3.61
CA GLY A 272 4.81 12.24 2.23
C GLY A 272 5.28 13.68 2.12
N LEU A 273 4.79 14.58 2.98
CA LEU A 273 5.29 15.96 3.07
C LEU A 273 6.76 15.99 3.51
N PHE A 274 7.12 15.26 4.57
CA PHE A 274 8.50 15.18 5.04
C PHE A 274 9.43 14.47 4.04
N PHE A 275 8.91 13.48 3.31
CA PHE A 275 9.64 12.84 2.22
C PHE A 275 9.95 13.84 1.10
N ALA A 276 8.97 14.61 0.64
CA ALA A 276 9.17 15.61 -0.41
C ALA A 276 10.12 16.73 0.04
N THR A 277 9.94 17.24 1.26
CA THR A 277 10.81 18.26 1.87
C THR A 277 12.26 17.77 1.96
N ALA A 278 12.47 16.52 2.41
CA ALA A 278 13.80 15.93 2.48
C ALA A 278 14.39 15.67 1.09
N THR A 279 13.57 15.34 0.09
CA THR A 279 14.01 15.18 -1.30
C THR A 279 14.60 16.48 -1.85
N GLU A 280 14.05 17.64 -1.47
CA GLU A 280 14.53 18.95 -1.92
C GLU A 280 15.74 19.46 -1.12
N LEU A 281 15.73 19.29 0.21
CA LEU A 281 16.77 19.83 1.10
C LEU A 281 17.99 18.91 1.24
N VAL A 282 17.76 17.62 1.47
CA VAL A 282 18.80 16.63 1.80
C VAL A 282 18.42 15.27 1.20
N PRO A 283 18.66 15.05 -0.12
CA PRO A 283 18.20 13.85 -0.82
C PRO A 283 18.65 12.53 -0.19
N SER A 284 19.83 12.50 0.45
CA SER A 284 20.36 11.32 1.16
C SER A 284 19.52 10.92 2.38
N MET A 285 18.75 11.85 2.96
CA MET A 285 17.90 11.63 4.13
C MET A 285 16.42 11.46 3.78
N THR A 286 16.08 11.32 2.50
CA THR A 286 14.68 11.24 2.04
C THR A 286 13.88 10.12 2.70
N ARG A 287 14.47 8.92 2.82
CA ARG A 287 13.82 7.80 3.54
C ARG A 287 13.91 7.96 5.05
N ALA A 288 15.03 8.49 5.54
CA ALA A 288 15.27 8.74 6.96
C ALA A 288 14.26 9.74 7.57
N SER A 289 13.75 10.69 6.76
CA SER A 289 12.82 11.72 7.23
C SER A 289 11.50 11.17 7.76
N ILE A 290 10.99 10.07 7.18
CA ILE A 290 9.78 9.40 7.68
C ILE A 290 10.01 8.85 9.08
N TYR A 291 11.17 8.24 9.33
CA TYR A 291 11.52 7.69 10.64
C TYR A 291 11.80 8.78 11.67
N LEU A 292 12.47 9.86 11.28
CA LEU A 292 12.66 11.02 12.15
C LEU A 292 11.33 11.65 12.55
N LEU A 293 10.40 11.80 11.59
CA LEU A 293 9.05 12.26 11.87
C LEU A 293 8.35 11.33 12.87
N ALA A 294 8.44 10.02 12.67
CA ALA A 294 7.84 9.05 13.58
C ALA A 294 8.43 9.15 15.00
N ILE A 295 9.74 9.33 15.15
CA ILE A 295 10.39 9.54 16.46
C ILE A 295 9.79 10.78 17.14
N VAL A 296 9.68 11.91 16.42
CA VAL A 296 9.11 13.14 16.96
C VAL A 296 7.65 12.95 17.37
N VAL A 297 6.83 12.36 16.48
CA VAL A 297 5.41 12.16 16.74
C VAL A 297 5.19 11.20 17.91
N LEU A 298 5.90 10.08 17.99
CA LEU A 298 5.72 9.09 19.05
C LEU A 298 6.28 9.57 20.39
N THR A 299 7.31 10.41 20.40
CA THR A 299 7.80 11.04 21.64
C THR A 299 6.75 12.01 22.21
N LEU A 300 6.04 12.73 21.34
CA LEU A 300 5.00 13.69 21.76
C LEU A 300 3.63 13.02 21.98
N ARG A 301 3.35 11.93 21.26
CA ARG A 301 2.08 11.19 21.25
C ARG A 301 2.37 9.68 21.15
N PRO A 302 2.63 8.99 22.28
CA PRO A 302 3.01 7.57 22.27
C PRO A 302 1.92 6.64 21.72
N ASN A 303 0.65 7.04 21.80
CA ASN A 303 -0.49 6.29 21.25
C ASN A 303 -0.79 6.62 19.77
N GLY A 304 0.06 7.42 19.12
CA GLY A 304 -0.14 7.93 17.76
C GLY A 304 -0.97 9.21 17.68
N ILE A 305 -1.13 9.75 16.47
CA ILE A 305 -1.78 11.04 16.20
C ILE A 305 -3.27 11.00 16.58
N TYR A 306 -3.96 9.94 16.18
CA TYR A 306 -5.37 9.69 16.50
C TYR A 306 -5.52 8.24 16.97
N PRO A 307 -5.41 7.98 18.28
CA PRO A 307 -5.64 6.65 18.83
C PRO A 307 -7.06 6.17 18.51
N SER A 308 -7.25 4.90 18.18
CA SER A 308 -8.58 4.29 18.23
C SER A 308 -9.03 4.34 19.68
N THR A 309 -10.18 4.95 19.94
CA THR A 309 -10.72 5.10 21.29
C THR A 309 -11.01 3.71 21.84
N GLU A 310 -10.18 3.21 22.76
CA GLU A 310 -10.61 2.15 23.66
C GLU A 310 -11.67 2.77 24.57
N ILE A 311 -12.94 2.38 24.37
CA ILE A 311 -14.01 2.67 25.33
C ILE A 311 -13.91 1.56 26.38
N GLY A 312 -13.08 1.75 27.40
CA GLY A 312 -12.95 0.76 28.47
C GLY A 312 -11.69 0.86 29.31
N GLN A 313 -11.56 1.96 30.07
CA GLN A 313 -10.98 1.93 31.41
C GLN A 313 -11.96 2.63 32.36
#